data_AF-A0A0R1RTR3-F1
#
_entry.id   AF-A0A0R1RTR3-F1
#
_cell.length_a   1.000
_cell.length_b   1.000
_cell.length_c   1.000
_cell.angle_alpha   90.00
_cell.angle_beta   90.00
_cell.angle_gamma   90.00
#
_symmetry.space_group_name_H-M   'P 1'
#
loop_
_entity.id
_entity.type
_entity.pdbx_description
1 polymer ?
#
loop_
_entity_poly.entity_id
_entity_poly.type
_entity_poly.pdbx_seq_one_letter_code
_entity_poly.pdbx_strand_id
1 'polypeptide(L)' 'MNDHDAKWVLDELAKLRTDENRVTIDAAIDLIKEQQDEIDSLHGSMEGQLWSPKQWRQ' A
#
# COMPACT_ATOMS: atom_id res chain seq x y z
N MET A 1 1.30 6.57 -0.72
CA MET A 1 -0.04 6.85 -1.29
C MET A 1 -0.95 7.05 -0.09
N ASN A 2 -1.81 8.07 -0.06
CA ASN A 2 -2.78 8.12 1.04
C ASN A 2 -3.79 6.98 0.84
N ASP A 3 -4.27 6.34 1.92
CA ASP A 3 -5.17 5.18 1.86
C ASP A 3 -6.40 5.40 0.97
N HIS A 4 -6.86 6.66 0.89
CA HIS A 4 -7.96 7.07 0.04
C HIS A 4 -7.66 6.87 -1.45
N ASP A 5 -6.45 7.21 -1.88
CA ASP A 5 -6.02 7.11 -3.28
C ASP A 5 -5.84 5.63 -3.65
N ALA A 6 -5.27 4.83 -2.74
CA ALA A 6 -5.11 3.39 -2.92
C ALA A 6 -6.46 2.70 -3.12
N LYS A 7 -7.42 3.02 -2.25
CA LYS A 7 -8.77 2.50 -2.33
C LYS A 7 -9.46 2.89 -3.64
N TRP A 8 -9.34 4.15 -4.04
CA TRP A 8 -9.93 4.62 -5.29
C TRP A 8 -9.38 3.86 -6.50
N VAL A 9 -8.06 3.69 -6.59
CA VAL A 9 -7.43 2.95 -7.70
C VAL A 9 -7.89 1.49 -7.74
N LEU A 10 -7.92 0.81 -6.59
CA LEU A 10 -8.39 -0.58 -6.50
C LEU A 10 -9.84 -0.72 -6.96
N ASP A 11 -10.71 0.21 -6.56
CA ASP A 11 -12.12 0.21 -6.93
C ASP A 11 -12.30 0.47 -8.44
N GLU A 12 -11.48 1.32 -9.06
CA GLU A 12 -11.52 1.55 -10.51
C GLU A 12 -10.96 0.37 -11.32
N LEU A 13 -9.86 -0.24 -10.87
CA LEU A 13 -9.31 -1.44 -11.52
C LEU A 13 -10.30 -2.61 -11.48
N ALA A 14 -11.00 -2.80 -10.36
CA ALA A 14 -12.03 -3.82 -10.24
C ALA A 14 -13.18 -3.62 -11.24
N LYS A 15 -13.55 -2.36 -11.55
CA LYS A 15 -14.59 -2.05 -12.56
C LYS A 15 -14.15 -2.34 -13.99
N LEU A 16 -12.84 -2.26 -14.28
CA LEU A 16 -12.28 -2.54 -15.60
C LEU A 16 -12.07 -4.04 -15.86
N ARG A 17 -12.29 -4.89 -14.86
CA ARG A 17 -12.08 -6.33 -14.96
C ARG A 17 -13.08 -6.97 -15.92
N THR A 18 -12.55 -7.70 -16.90
CA THR A 18 -13.26 -8.60 -17.80
C THR A 18 -12.63 -9.99 -17.70
N ASP A 19 -13.20 -10.98 -18.40
CA ASP A 19 -12.63 -12.33 -18.42
C ASP A 19 -11.29 -12.37 -19.18
N GLU A 20 -11.14 -11.55 -20.22
CA GLU A 20 -9.93 -11.49 -21.05
C GLU A 20 -8.74 -10.85 -20.34
N ASN A 21 -9.00 -9.88 -19.44
CA ASN A 21 -7.95 -9.13 -18.76
C ASN A 21 -7.78 -9.52 -17.27
N ARG A 22 -8.54 -10.51 -16.79
CA ARG A 22 -8.60 -10.89 -15.38
C ARG A 22 -7.23 -11.06 -14.74
N VAL A 23 -6.33 -11.85 -15.35
CA VAL A 23 -5.01 -12.13 -14.79
C VAL A 23 -4.19 -10.85 -14.62
N THR A 24 -4.25 -9.95 -15.61
CA THR A 24 -3.53 -8.68 -15.58
C THR A 24 -4.09 -7.74 -14.51
N ILE A 25 -5.42 -7.64 -14.40
CA ILE A 25 -6.07 -6.78 -13.41
C ILE A 25 -5.87 -7.32 -12.00
N ASP A 26 -6.00 -8.63 -11.78
CA ASP A 26 -5.76 -9.26 -10.49
C ASP A 26 -4.30 -9.02 -10.05
N ALA A 27 -3.32 -9.19 -10.96
CA ALA A 27 -1.92 -8.91 -10.67
C ALA A 27 -1.63 -7.43 -10.37
N ALA A 28 -2.28 -6.50 -11.06
CA ALA A 28 -2.15 -5.07 -10.79
C ALA A 28 -2.73 -4.69 -9.42
N ILE A 29 -3.88 -5.27 -9.05
CA ILE A 29 -4.50 -5.11 -7.74
C ILE A 29 -3.57 -5.64 -6.64
N ASP A 30 -2.99 -6.82 -6.83
CA ASP A 30 -2.10 -7.44 -5.84
C ASP A 30 -0.83 -6.61 -5.65
N LEU A 31 -0.21 -6.15 -6.74
CA LEU A 31 0.96 -5.26 -6.68
C LEU A 31 0.68 -3.98 -5.88
N ILE A 32 -0.49 -3.36 -6.07
CA ILE A 32 -0.85 -2.12 -5.36
C ILE A 32 -1.07 -2.39 -3.86
N LYS A 33 -1.65 -3.53 -3.50
CA LYS A 33 -1.81 -3.92 -2.09
C LYS A 33 -0.47 -4.16 -1.42
N GLU A 34 0.43 -4.90 -2.08
CA GLU A 34 1.78 -5.13 -1.56
C GLU A 34 2.55 -3.81 -1.33
N GLN A 35 2.40 -2.85 -2.25
CA GLN A 35 2.98 -1.52 -2.09
C GLN A 35 2.39 -0.74 -0.91
N GLN A 36 1.08 -0.86 -0.64
CA GLN A 36 0.47 -0.23 0.52
C GLN A 36 0.96 -0.86 1.82
N ASP A 37 1.01 -2.19 1.89
CA ASP A 37 1.51 -2.92 3.06
C ASP A 37 2.99 -2.56 3.36
N GLU A 38 3.80 -2.39 2.31
CA GLU A 38 5.19 -1.94 2.46
C GLU A 38 5.29 -0.51 2.99
N ILE A 39 4.47 0.41 2.47
CA ILE A 39 4.42 1.80 2.94
C ILE A 39 4.01 1.84 4.42
N ASP A 40 2.99 1.09 4.81
CA ASP A 40 2.51 1.04 6.19
C ASP A 40 3.58 0.46 7.13
N SER A 41 4.31 -0.58 6.67
CA SER A 41 5.45 -1.15 7.39
C SER A 41 6.60 -0.15 7.57
N LEU A 42 6.92 0.62 6.53
CA LEU A 42 7.93 1.68 6.59
C LEU A 42 7.51 2.78 7.56
N HIS A 43 6.25 3.22 7.52
CA HIS A 43 5.71 4.20 8.44
C HIS A 43 5.80 3.71 9.89
N GLY A 44 5.36 2.48 10.19
CA GLY A 44 5.48 1.90 11.54
C GLY A 44 6.92 1.76 12.00
N SER A 45 7.85 1.42 11.10
CA SER A 45 9.28 1.35 11.40
C SER A 45 9.87 2.73 11.70
N MET A 46 9.49 3.74 10.92
CA MET A 46 9.90 5.13 11.13
C MET A 46 9.36 5.69 12.45
N GLU A 47 8.10 5.42 12.77
CA GLU A 47 7.51 5.77 14.06
C GLU A 47 8.25 5.06 15.20
N GLY A 48 8.51 3.76 15.08
CA GLY A 48 9.25 3.01 16.09
C GLY A 48 10.67 3.54 16.33
N GLN A 49 11.36 4.01 15.28
CA GLN A 49 12.64 4.70 15.42
C GLN A 49 12.49 6.06 16.10
N LEU A 50 11.53 6.88 15.67
CA LEU A 50 11.24 8.20 16.22
C LEU A 50 10.85 8.14 17.70
N TRP A 51 10.12 7.10 18.12
CA TRP A 51 9.70 6.88 19.51
C TRP A 51 10.72 6.07 20.33
N SER A 52 11.90 5.76 19.79
CA SER A 52 12.95 5.04 20.52
C SER A 52 13.65 5.95 21.55
N PRO A 53 13.69 5.57 22.85
CA PRO A 53 14.37 6.36 23.89
C PRO A 53 15.85 6.63 23.62
N LYS A 54 16.49 5.87 22.71
CA LYS A 54 17.88 6.10 22.29
C LYS A 54 18.03 7.30 21.37
N GLN A 55 17.01 7.63 20.54
CA GLN A 55 17.04 8.79 19.66
C GLN A 55 16.72 10.10 20.41
N TRP A 56 15.92 10.07 21.47
CA TRP A 56 15.59 11.27 22.26
C TRP A 56 16.72 11.79 23.14
N ARG A 57 17.74 10.96 23.41
CA ARG A 57 18.87 11.31 24.27
C ARG A 57 20.07 11.87 23.50
N GLN A 58 19.97 11.99 22.17
CA GLN A 58 20.97 12.69 21.34
C GLN A 58 20.62 14.16 21.15
#